data_AF-A0A9Q5N9K1-F1
#
_entry.id   AF-A0A9Q5N9K1-F1
#
_cell.length_a   1.000
_cell.length_b   1.000
_cell.length_c   1.000
_cell.angle_alpha   90.00
_cell.angle_beta   90.00
_cell.angle_gamma   90.00
#
_symmetry.space_group_name_H-M   'P 1'
#
loop_
_entity.id
_entity.type
_entity.pdbx_description
1 polymer ?
#
loop_
_entity_poly.entity_id
_entity_poly.type
_entity_poly.pdbx_seq_one_letter_code
_entity_poly.pdbx_strand_id
1 'polypeptide(L)'
;MRFTFRIAFTNNKPSKKKKDKKPRDKVPPPLLPLPANQTTAFGGQFETGLEMLPAIKKGEYPEKYYGKAIRFGEVDRPVLKTFGLPRNIFVDFRILSTPCSVSRRMTESIAKRLDSASQEPSTNNRLIMTGSAGCGKSYLMLQQVAYALANEWIVMYIPRAHKLVDSSTAYFYDPRTQMYLQPTASNQILQRFLSVNRKLIDQLQLTRDVAFEKRESVAAGQPLKSLFPIAGMEQHMAPMILSIVLEELGKQEKFPVLLVVDEFQALYCKTEYRNQHYEHIKSYHLSLPRLLMEYASGKRTLALYCKTEYRNQHYEHIKSYHLSLPRLLMEYASGKRTLNRGAVLGAISSSITQYPLGPELKQALSLDEHLNPYTKLRKGLLEYTQGLEPLRVPDKLEYDEAIAMFEIWKKDRALHSEPTDELFLSIYSESSGNARDFVHGGLLATQNS
;
A
#
# COMPACT_ATOMS: atom_id res chain seq x y z
N MET A 1 -81.81 19.99 -13.39
CA MET A 1 -80.88 21.10 -13.14
C MET A 1 -81.19 21.67 -11.77
N ARG A 2 -80.29 21.47 -10.80
CA ARG A 2 -80.48 21.84 -9.38
C ARG A 2 -79.90 23.22 -9.10
N PHE A 3 -80.68 24.02 -8.38
CA PHE A 3 -80.37 25.34 -7.85
C PHE A 3 -79.88 25.25 -6.38
N THR A 4 -79.22 26.34 -5.95
CA THR A 4 -79.23 27.00 -4.62
C THR A 4 -78.39 26.48 -3.42
N PHE A 5 -77.57 27.42 -2.92
CA PHE A 5 -77.29 27.89 -1.54
C PHE A 5 -77.21 26.90 -0.36
N ARG A 6 -76.14 27.04 0.46
CA ARG A 6 -76.22 27.15 1.95
C ARG A 6 -74.86 27.51 2.56
N ILE A 7 -74.69 28.74 3.04
CA ILE A 7 -74.80 29.19 4.46
C ILE A 7 -73.61 28.70 5.31
N ALA A 8 -72.74 29.67 5.65
CA ALA A 8 -71.68 29.55 6.63
C ALA A 8 -72.28 29.44 8.04
N PHE A 9 -71.90 28.38 8.78
CA PHE A 9 -72.16 28.27 10.20
C PHE A 9 -70.92 28.72 10.99
N THR A 10 -71.03 29.89 11.61
CA THR A 10 -70.18 30.30 12.73
C THR A 10 -70.58 29.50 13.97
N ASN A 11 -69.63 28.78 14.56
CA ASN A 11 -69.79 28.26 15.93
C ASN A 11 -68.72 28.86 16.84
N ASN A 12 -69.21 29.64 17.78
CA ASN A 12 -68.51 30.43 18.77
C ASN A 12 -68.14 29.53 19.96
N LYS A 13 -66.85 29.40 20.31
CA LYS A 13 -66.42 28.93 21.64
C LYS A 13 -65.23 29.75 22.15
N PRO A 14 -65.19 30.07 23.46
CA PRO A 14 -64.48 31.22 23.99
C PRO A 14 -62.99 30.98 24.25
N SER A 15 -62.29 32.12 24.27
CA SER A 15 -60.87 32.36 24.55
C SER A 15 -60.22 31.47 25.63
N LYS A 16 -59.22 30.68 25.24
CA LYS A 16 -58.14 30.27 26.15
C LYS A 16 -57.02 31.31 26.08
N LYS A 17 -56.85 32.08 27.15
CA LYS A 17 -55.72 32.98 27.39
C LYS A 17 -54.40 32.25 27.10
N LYS A 18 -53.71 32.61 26.01
CA LYS A 18 -52.30 32.25 25.82
C LYS A 18 -51.51 33.06 26.86
N LYS A 19 -50.98 32.37 27.88
CA LYS A 19 -49.98 32.92 28.78
C LYS A 19 -48.84 33.53 27.94
N ASP A 20 -48.48 34.77 28.25
CA ASP A 20 -47.28 35.42 27.75
C ASP A 20 -46.07 34.52 27.99
N LYS A 21 -45.58 33.90 26.92
CA LYS A 21 -44.23 33.35 26.91
C LYS A 21 -43.31 34.52 26.61
N LYS A 22 -42.55 34.95 27.63
CA LYS A 22 -41.37 35.81 27.45
C LYS A 22 -40.58 35.34 26.23
N PRO A 23 -40.06 36.24 25.38
CA PRO A 23 -39.18 35.84 24.31
C PRO A 23 -38.02 35.07 24.96
N ARG A 24 -37.83 33.81 24.58
CA ARG A 24 -36.59 33.12 24.93
C ARG A 24 -35.49 33.92 24.27
N ASP A 25 -34.53 34.38 25.06
CA ASP A 25 -33.27 34.89 24.54
C ASP A 25 -32.79 33.90 23.49
N LYS A 26 -32.62 34.38 22.26
CA LYS A 26 -32.10 33.57 21.17
C LYS A 26 -30.70 33.14 21.60
N VAL A 27 -30.58 31.92 22.11
CA VAL A 27 -29.27 31.26 22.24
C VAL A 27 -28.65 31.37 20.85
N PRO A 28 -27.46 31.98 20.70
CA PRO A 28 -26.84 32.09 19.40
C PRO A 28 -26.68 30.68 18.83
N PRO A 29 -27.04 30.46 17.55
CA PRO A 29 -26.90 29.14 16.95
C PRO A 29 -25.45 28.67 17.06
N PRO A 30 -25.21 27.35 17.20
CA PRO A 30 -23.86 26.82 17.30
C PRO A 30 -23.12 27.12 16.00
N LEU A 31 -22.14 28.02 16.08
CA LEU A 31 -21.11 28.31 15.08
C LEU A 31 -21.59 28.17 13.62
N LEU A 32 -22.31 29.17 13.11
CA LEU A 32 -22.41 29.34 11.66
C LEU A 32 -21.03 29.76 11.12
N PRO A 33 -20.53 29.15 10.03
CA PRO A 33 -19.31 29.62 9.40
C PRO A 33 -19.49 31.09 8.97
N LEU A 34 -18.43 31.88 9.13
CA LEU A 34 -18.43 33.30 8.74
C LEU A 34 -18.88 33.43 7.27
N PRO A 35 -19.72 34.42 6.95
CA PRO A 35 -20.16 34.66 5.57
C PRO A 35 -18.93 34.90 4.68
N ALA A 36 -18.91 34.33 3.47
CA ALA A 36 -17.76 34.33 2.56
C ALA A 36 -17.18 35.74 2.25
N ASN A 37 -17.99 36.79 2.44
CA ASN A 37 -17.58 38.18 2.24
C ASN A 37 -16.78 38.77 3.43
N GLN A 38 -16.74 38.07 4.58
CA GLN A 38 -15.97 38.45 5.77
C GLN A 38 -14.73 37.57 5.99
N THR A 39 -14.55 36.53 5.19
CA THR A 39 -13.23 35.92 4.99
C THR A 39 -12.42 36.87 4.12
N THR A 40 -11.85 37.91 4.71
CA THR A 40 -10.51 38.29 4.27
C THR A 40 -9.68 37.02 4.45
N ALA A 41 -9.34 36.35 3.34
CA ALA A 41 -8.34 35.32 3.39
C ALA A 41 -7.21 35.89 4.27
N PHE A 42 -6.90 35.24 5.39
CA PHE A 42 -5.67 35.51 6.09
C PHE A 42 -4.57 35.24 5.07
N GLY A 43 -4.21 36.28 4.32
CA GLY A 43 -3.25 36.27 3.22
C GLY A 43 -1.82 36.25 3.74
N GLY A 44 -1.64 35.84 5.00
CA GLY A 44 -0.39 35.25 5.40
C GLY A 44 -0.29 33.91 4.68
N GLN A 45 0.39 33.88 3.55
CA GLN A 45 1.21 32.71 3.26
C GLN A 45 2.12 32.60 4.48
N PHE A 46 1.75 31.75 5.45
CA PHE A 46 2.70 31.31 6.44
C PHE A 46 3.72 30.53 5.63
N GLU A 47 4.78 31.21 5.18
CA GLU A 47 5.95 30.57 4.60
C GLU A 47 6.48 29.65 5.69
N THR A 48 6.07 28.39 5.63
CA THR A 48 6.62 27.37 6.51
C THR A 48 8.03 27.11 6.01
N GLY A 49 9.00 27.09 6.92
CA GLY A 49 10.40 26.87 6.55
C GLY A 49 10.68 25.52 5.87
N LEU A 50 9.68 24.64 5.82
CA LEU A 50 9.76 23.34 5.16
C LEU A 50 9.73 23.41 3.63
N GLU A 51 9.15 24.46 3.02
CA GLU A 51 9.12 24.59 1.56
C GLU A 51 10.53 24.80 0.96
N MET A 52 11.43 25.39 1.76
CA MET A 52 12.83 25.63 1.37
C MET A 52 13.73 24.39 1.51
N LEU A 53 13.22 23.26 2.00
CA LEU A 53 14.00 22.03 2.12
C LEU A 53 14.36 21.46 0.73
N PRO A 54 15.54 20.83 0.60
CA PRO A 54 15.91 20.16 -0.64
C PRO A 54 14.89 19.08 -0.98
N ALA A 55 14.57 18.99 -2.27
CA ALA A 55 13.67 17.97 -2.81
C ALA A 55 14.48 16.79 -3.38
N ILE A 56 13.91 15.58 -3.31
CA ILE A 56 14.46 14.43 -4.04
C ILE A 56 14.39 14.74 -5.55
N LYS A 57 15.55 14.77 -6.21
CA LYS A 57 15.72 15.00 -7.65
C LYS A 57 16.50 13.85 -8.28
N LYS A 58 16.32 13.69 -9.59
CA LYS A 58 17.03 12.70 -10.41
C LYS A 58 18.55 12.88 -10.27
N GLY A 59 19.26 11.81 -9.89
CA GLY A 59 20.73 11.77 -9.83
C GLY A 59 21.43 12.55 -8.71
N GLU A 60 20.72 13.31 -7.86
CA GLU A 60 21.32 14.08 -6.74
C GLU A 60 21.29 13.36 -5.39
N TYR A 61 20.77 12.13 -5.35
CA TYR A 61 20.58 11.32 -4.15
C TYR A 61 21.51 10.10 -4.23
N PRO A 62 22.27 9.72 -3.17
CA PRO A 62 21.88 9.87 -1.77
C PRO A 62 22.93 10.42 -0.75
N GLU A 63 24.22 10.53 -1.09
CA GLU A 63 25.28 10.86 -0.11
C GLU A 63 25.20 12.28 0.47
N LYS A 64 24.74 13.24 -0.33
CA LYS A 64 24.79 14.68 0.01
C LYS A 64 23.88 15.08 1.18
N TYR A 65 22.90 14.24 1.50
CA TYR A 65 21.79 14.59 2.40
C TYR A 65 21.68 13.69 3.63
N TYR A 66 22.67 12.84 3.91
CA TYR A 66 22.67 12.06 5.14
C TYR A 66 22.51 12.96 6.38
N GLY A 67 21.60 12.56 7.27
CA GLY A 67 21.30 13.32 8.50
C GLY A 67 20.56 14.63 8.27
N LYS A 68 20.03 14.89 7.06
CA LYS A 68 19.28 16.12 6.73
C LYS A 68 17.81 15.82 6.40
N ALA A 69 16.98 16.83 6.63
CA ALA A 69 15.58 16.83 6.22
C ALA A 69 15.45 17.06 4.71
N ILE A 70 14.62 16.25 4.05
CA ILE A 70 14.38 16.27 2.60
C ILE A 70 12.89 16.18 2.33
N ARG A 71 12.43 16.92 1.33
CA ARG A 71 11.07 16.86 0.79
C ARG A 71 10.97 15.78 -0.29
N PHE A 72 9.81 15.10 -0.39
CA PHE A 72 9.59 14.05 -1.40
C PHE A 72 9.56 14.54 -2.87
N GLY A 73 9.76 15.84 -3.14
CA GLY A 73 9.95 16.39 -4.48
C GLY A 73 8.71 16.29 -5.36
N GLU A 74 8.88 15.79 -6.60
CA GLU A 74 7.80 15.58 -7.60
C GLU A 74 6.70 14.63 -7.10
N VAL A 75 6.99 13.87 -6.04
CA VAL A 75 5.98 13.10 -5.31
C VAL A 75 5.21 14.06 -4.41
N ASP A 76 4.38 14.87 -5.06
CA ASP A 76 3.50 15.78 -4.37
C ASP A 76 2.45 14.99 -3.56
N ARG A 77 1.78 15.71 -2.65
CA ARG A 77 0.63 15.22 -1.89
C ARG A 77 -0.43 14.44 -2.71
N PRO A 78 -0.87 14.87 -3.91
CA PRO A 78 -1.78 14.09 -4.74
C PRO A 78 -1.25 12.70 -5.10
N VAL A 79 0.01 12.58 -5.50
CA VAL A 79 0.60 11.29 -5.90
C VAL A 79 0.66 10.34 -4.70
N LEU A 80 1.08 10.84 -3.53
CA LEU A 80 1.07 10.09 -2.27
C LEU A 80 -0.35 9.65 -1.87
N LYS A 81 -1.34 10.52 -2.02
CA LYS A 81 -2.75 10.19 -1.76
C LYS A 81 -3.26 9.10 -2.70
N THR A 82 -2.85 9.13 -3.97
CA THR A 82 -3.25 8.15 -4.97
C THR A 82 -2.70 6.76 -4.66
N PHE A 83 -1.43 6.64 -4.28
CA PHE A 83 -0.87 5.36 -3.82
C PHE A 83 -1.64 4.80 -2.60
N GLY A 84 -2.04 5.71 -1.72
CA GLY A 84 -2.47 5.40 -0.37
C GLY A 84 -1.27 5.30 0.55
N LEU A 85 -1.44 5.76 1.78
CA LEU A 85 -0.40 5.78 2.80
C LEU A 85 -0.82 4.95 4.02
N PRO A 86 0.13 4.38 4.77
CA PRO A 86 -0.12 3.91 6.12
C PRO A 86 -0.71 5.03 6.99
N ARG A 87 -1.56 4.67 7.95
CA ARG A 87 -2.33 5.65 8.75
C ARG A 87 -1.46 6.66 9.47
N ASN A 88 -0.37 6.21 10.10
CA ASN A 88 0.50 7.09 10.89
C ASN A 88 1.18 8.14 10.00
N ILE A 89 1.77 7.69 8.88
CA ILE A 89 2.36 8.58 7.86
C ILE A 89 1.34 9.58 7.32
N PHE A 90 0.11 9.12 7.09
CA PHE A 90 -0.97 10.00 6.63
C PHE A 90 -1.32 11.10 7.66
N VAL A 91 -1.30 10.77 8.96
CA VAL A 91 -1.52 11.76 10.04
C VAL A 91 -0.37 12.76 10.07
N ASP A 92 0.88 12.28 9.99
CA ASP A 92 2.06 13.15 9.99
C ASP A 92 2.03 14.15 8.84
N PHE A 93 1.77 13.70 7.61
CA PHE A 93 1.68 14.59 6.44
C PHE A 93 0.46 15.51 6.42
N ARG A 94 -0.53 15.24 7.29
CA ARG A 94 -1.68 16.13 7.49
C ARG A 94 -1.34 17.25 8.48
N ILE A 95 -0.48 16.97 9.46
CA ILE A 95 0.01 17.98 10.40
C ILE A 95 1.06 18.83 9.71
N LEU A 96 2.03 18.20 9.04
CA LEU A 96 3.12 18.89 8.36
C LEU A 96 2.62 19.72 7.17
N SER A 97 3.12 20.95 7.02
CA SER A 97 2.79 21.82 5.87
C SER A 97 3.23 21.26 4.51
N THR A 98 4.33 20.50 4.49
CA THR A 98 4.81 19.77 3.31
C THR A 98 5.24 18.35 3.69
N PRO A 99 5.06 17.36 2.80
CA PRO A 99 5.51 16.00 3.07
C PRO A 99 7.05 15.96 3.00
N CYS A 100 7.68 15.71 4.14
CA CYS A 100 9.12 15.60 4.27
C CYS A 100 9.53 14.39 5.12
N SER A 101 10.80 14.03 5.05
CA SER A 101 11.39 12.94 5.81
C SER A 101 12.88 13.19 6.03
N VAL A 102 13.50 12.47 6.96
CA VAL A 102 14.95 12.55 7.22
C VAL A 102 15.67 11.47 6.41
N SER A 103 16.73 11.84 5.71
CA SER A 103 17.58 10.85 5.02
C SER A 103 18.53 10.17 6.00
N ARG A 104 18.45 8.84 6.02
CA ARG A 104 19.23 7.96 6.90
C ARG A 104 20.31 7.25 6.10
N ARG A 105 21.33 6.71 6.78
CA ARG A 105 22.37 5.86 6.14
C ARG A 105 21.76 4.73 5.31
N MET A 106 20.71 4.11 5.84
CA MET A 106 20.01 3.02 5.17
C MET A 106 19.30 3.48 3.89
N THR A 107 18.79 4.71 3.86
CA THR A 107 18.13 5.25 2.67
C THR A 107 19.11 5.40 1.52
N GLU A 108 20.36 5.78 1.81
CA GLU A 108 21.44 5.84 0.83
C GLU A 108 21.85 4.47 0.30
N SER A 109 22.06 3.51 1.22
CA SER A 109 22.41 2.14 0.87
C SER A 109 21.39 1.51 -0.08
N ILE A 110 20.10 1.71 0.18
CA ILE A 110 19.04 1.15 -0.67
C ILE A 110 18.93 1.89 -2.00
N ALA A 111 19.09 3.21 -2.02
CA ALA A 111 19.04 3.97 -3.27
C ALA A 111 20.18 3.53 -4.22
N LYS A 112 21.42 3.37 -3.71
CA LYS A 112 22.55 2.80 -4.47
C LYS A 112 22.22 1.41 -5.01
N ARG A 113 21.54 0.59 -4.20
CA ARG A 113 21.14 -0.74 -4.62
C ARG A 113 20.04 -0.73 -5.69
N LEU A 114 19.12 0.23 -5.63
CA LEU A 114 18.14 0.43 -6.69
C LEU A 114 18.81 0.88 -7.99
N ASP A 115 19.86 1.70 -7.93
CA ASP A 115 20.60 2.09 -9.14
C ASP A 115 21.24 0.88 -9.83
N SER A 116 21.86 -0.03 -9.06
CA SER A 116 22.34 -1.31 -9.59
C SER A 116 21.19 -2.17 -10.13
N ALA A 117 20.06 -2.23 -9.40
CA ALA A 117 18.87 -2.97 -9.81
C ALA A 117 18.20 -2.43 -11.08
N SER A 118 18.54 -1.20 -11.51
CA SER A 118 18.04 -0.65 -12.78
C SER A 118 18.53 -1.43 -14.00
N GLN A 119 19.67 -2.12 -13.91
CA GLN A 119 20.27 -2.90 -15.00
C GLN A 119 20.21 -4.41 -14.77
N GLU A 120 19.81 -4.83 -13.57
CA GLU A 120 19.77 -6.23 -13.17
C GLU A 120 18.34 -6.77 -13.09
N PRO A 121 18.15 -8.09 -13.24
CA PRO A 121 16.87 -8.72 -12.99
C PRO A 121 16.50 -8.62 -11.50
N SER A 122 15.20 -8.63 -11.24
CA SER A 122 14.67 -8.61 -9.86
C SER A 122 14.98 -9.88 -9.07
N THR A 123 15.71 -10.86 -9.62
CA THR A 123 16.19 -12.02 -8.86
C THR A 123 17.18 -11.66 -7.77
N ASN A 124 18.00 -10.64 -8.02
CA ASN A 124 19.11 -10.25 -7.14
C ASN A 124 18.69 -9.17 -6.13
N ASN A 125 17.51 -8.57 -6.33
CA ASN A 125 17.08 -7.36 -5.64
C ASN A 125 15.66 -7.53 -5.06
N ARG A 126 15.53 -8.44 -4.08
CA ARG A 126 14.27 -8.75 -3.36
C ARG A 126 14.45 -8.48 -1.88
N LEU A 127 14.34 -7.21 -1.50
CA LEU A 127 14.70 -6.76 -0.16
C LEU A 127 13.46 -6.72 0.72
N ILE A 128 13.54 -7.38 1.87
CA ILE A 128 12.51 -7.33 2.90
C ILE A 128 13.06 -6.57 4.10
N MET A 129 12.53 -5.37 4.34
CA MET A 129 12.91 -4.53 5.45
C MET A 129 12.42 -5.13 6.77
N THR A 130 13.38 -5.42 7.65
CA THR A 130 13.15 -5.96 8.99
C THR A 130 13.57 -4.93 10.05
N GLY A 131 13.06 -5.07 11.27
CA GLY A 131 13.35 -4.15 12.38
C GLY A 131 12.20 -4.08 13.37
N SER A 132 12.41 -3.42 14.50
CA SER A 132 11.42 -3.18 15.55
C SER A 132 10.19 -2.38 15.05
N ALA A 133 9.14 -2.33 15.86
CA ALA A 133 7.99 -1.48 15.57
C ALA A 133 8.38 -0.01 15.72
N GLY A 134 8.01 0.84 14.76
CA GLY A 134 8.24 2.28 14.86
C GLY A 134 9.61 2.79 14.38
N CYS A 135 10.53 1.91 13.95
CA CYS A 135 11.87 2.32 13.48
C CYS A 135 11.91 3.03 12.11
N GLY A 136 10.77 3.27 11.46
CA GLY A 136 10.70 4.03 10.19
C GLY A 136 10.74 3.22 8.89
N LYS A 137 10.49 1.91 8.92
CA LYS A 137 10.45 1.04 7.71
C LYS A 137 9.56 1.59 6.60
N SER A 138 8.31 1.93 6.91
CA SER A 138 7.34 2.46 5.94
C SER A 138 7.76 3.83 5.38
N TYR A 139 8.40 4.67 6.18
CA TYR A 139 8.96 5.95 5.73
C TYR A 139 10.12 5.74 4.76
N LEU A 140 11.03 4.84 5.12
CA LEU A 140 12.17 4.51 4.29
C LEU A 140 11.73 3.90 2.95
N MET A 141 10.72 3.03 2.97
CA MET A 141 10.09 2.47 1.78
C MET A 141 9.48 3.58 0.89
N LEU A 142 8.81 4.57 1.49
CA LEU A 142 8.25 5.70 0.75
C LEU A 142 9.35 6.58 0.13
N GLN A 143 10.49 6.76 0.81
CA GLN A 143 11.65 7.45 0.24
C GLN A 143 12.16 6.75 -1.01
N GLN A 144 12.22 5.41 -1.00
CA GLN A 144 12.60 4.64 -2.19
C GLN A 144 11.59 4.75 -3.33
N VAL A 145 10.29 4.77 -3.02
CA VAL A 145 9.24 5.04 -4.01
C VAL A 145 9.43 6.41 -4.65
N ALA A 146 9.72 7.44 -3.84
CA ALA A 146 9.94 8.78 -4.36
C ALA A 146 11.21 8.91 -5.20
N TYR A 147 12.29 8.25 -4.76
CA TYR A 147 13.52 8.14 -5.54
C TYR A 147 13.29 7.49 -6.90
N ALA A 148 12.56 6.35 -6.91
CA ALA A 148 12.25 5.62 -8.14
C ALA A 148 11.39 6.46 -9.10
N LEU A 149 10.40 7.20 -8.60
CA LEU A 149 9.59 8.10 -9.43
C LEU A 149 10.41 9.24 -10.04
N ALA A 150 11.31 9.87 -9.26
CA ALA A 150 12.20 10.91 -9.78
C ALA A 150 13.16 10.40 -10.87
N ASN A 151 13.50 9.10 -10.84
CA ASN A 151 14.32 8.43 -11.83
C ASN A 151 13.53 7.76 -12.97
N GLU A 152 12.23 8.07 -13.12
CA GLU A 152 11.34 7.56 -14.18
C GLU A 152 11.16 6.02 -14.15
N TRP A 153 11.13 5.42 -12.96
CA TRP A 153 10.76 4.02 -12.77
C TRP A 153 9.25 3.84 -12.79
N ILE A 154 8.82 2.64 -13.20
CA ILE A 154 7.42 2.22 -13.05
C ILE A 154 7.22 1.68 -11.65
N VAL A 155 6.39 2.34 -10.84
CA VAL A 155 6.19 1.97 -9.43
C VAL A 155 4.80 1.39 -9.19
N MET A 156 4.76 0.20 -8.59
CA MET A 156 3.55 -0.40 -8.04
C MET A 156 3.68 -0.49 -6.52
N TYR A 157 2.99 0.38 -5.80
CA TYR A 157 3.03 0.42 -4.34
C TYR A 157 1.71 -0.06 -3.71
N ILE A 158 1.82 -1.03 -2.80
CA ILE A 158 0.74 -1.59 -2.01
C ILE A 158 0.98 -1.20 -0.55
N PRO A 159 0.29 -0.17 -0.03
CA PRO A 159 0.56 0.38 1.30
C PRO A 159 0.03 -0.47 2.46
N ARG A 160 -0.91 -1.39 2.20
CA ARG A 160 -1.52 -2.22 3.24
C ARG A 160 -1.83 -3.61 2.71
N ALA A 161 -0.89 -4.54 2.84
CA ALA A 161 -1.07 -5.91 2.36
C ALA A 161 -2.16 -6.68 3.12
N HIS A 162 -2.44 -6.35 4.41
CA HIS A 162 -3.49 -7.05 5.17
C HIS A 162 -4.88 -6.89 4.54
N LYS A 163 -5.14 -5.79 3.81
CA LYS A 163 -6.40 -5.58 3.07
C LYS A 163 -6.66 -6.60 1.96
N LEU A 164 -5.62 -7.32 1.54
CA LEU A 164 -5.76 -8.40 0.55
C LEU A 164 -6.18 -9.73 1.20
N VAL A 165 -6.11 -9.84 2.53
CA VAL A 165 -6.38 -11.09 3.27
C VAL A 165 -7.49 -10.98 4.32
N ASP A 166 -7.93 -9.76 4.66
CA ASP A 166 -8.91 -9.45 5.73
C ASP A 166 -10.39 -9.61 5.32
N SER A 167 -10.67 -10.37 4.26
CA SER A 167 -12.04 -10.61 3.77
C SER A 167 -12.89 -9.34 3.51
N SER A 168 -12.27 -8.16 3.37
CA SER A 168 -13.00 -6.89 3.20
C SER A 168 -13.54 -6.66 1.79
N THR A 169 -13.07 -7.44 0.80
CA THR A 169 -13.44 -7.29 -0.61
C THR A 169 -14.13 -8.54 -1.15
N ALA A 170 -14.98 -8.37 -2.16
CA ALA A 170 -15.63 -9.49 -2.83
C ALA A 170 -14.59 -10.41 -3.52
N TYR A 171 -14.91 -11.70 -3.56
CA TYR A 171 -14.07 -12.72 -4.16
C TYR A 171 -14.94 -13.80 -4.81
N PHE A 172 -14.42 -14.46 -5.84
CA PHE A 172 -15.09 -15.60 -6.47
C PHE A 172 -14.07 -16.66 -6.88
N TYR A 173 -14.52 -17.91 -6.96
CA TYR A 173 -13.66 -19.02 -7.34
C TYR A 173 -13.60 -19.15 -8.86
N ASP A 174 -12.40 -19.17 -9.42
CA ASP A 174 -12.18 -19.51 -10.82
C ASP A 174 -11.70 -20.97 -10.95
N PRO A 175 -12.49 -21.87 -11.55
CA PRO A 175 -12.12 -23.27 -11.72
C PRO A 175 -10.95 -23.47 -12.70
N ARG A 176 -10.67 -22.54 -13.61
CA ARG A 176 -9.58 -22.67 -14.58
C ARG A 176 -8.22 -22.55 -13.89
N THR A 177 -8.07 -21.47 -13.11
CA THR A 177 -6.85 -21.20 -12.35
C THR A 177 -6.82 -21.93 -10.99
N GLN A 178 -7.97 -22.44 -10.51
CA GLN A 178 -8.17 -22.98 -9.16
C GLN A 178 -7.80 -21.97 -8.05
N MET A 179 -8.00 -20.69 -8.35
CA MET A 179 -7.71 -19.59 -7.44
C MET A 179 -8.97 -18.78 -7.16
N TYR A 180 -8.97 -18.10 -6.03
CA TYR A 180 -9.98 -17.11 -5.70
C TYR A 180 -9.55 -15.75 -6.23
N LEU A 181 -10.34 -15.21 -7.14
CA LEU A 181 -10.11 -13.93 -7.79
C LEU A 181 -10.69 -12.80 -6.94
N GLN A 182 -9.95 -11.69 -6.82
CA GLN A 182 -10.34 -10.52 -6.01
C GLN A 182 -10.57 -9.29 -6.92
N PRO A 183 -11.75 -9.17 -7.55
CA PRO A 183 -12.00 -8.18 -8.60
C PRO A 183 -11.89 -6.72 -8.14
N THR A 184 -12.50 -6.38 -7.00
CA THR A 184 -12.54 -4.99 -6.52
C THR A 184 -11.16 -4.52 -6.08
N ALA A 185 -10.41 -5.35 -5.34
CA ALA A 185 -9.03 -5.05 -4.95
C ALA A 185 -8.11 -4.90 -6.17
N SER A 186 -8.24 -5.79 -7.16
CA SER A 186 -7.43 -5.74 -8.39
C SER A 186 -7.69 -4.47 -9.20
N ASN A 187 -8.97 -4.08 -9.35
CA ASN A 187 -9.33 -2.85 -10.04
C ASN A 187 -8.78 -1.62 -9.31
N GLN A 188 -8.90 -1.56 -7.98
CA GLN A 188 -8.34 -0.45 -7.19
C GLN A 188 -6.82 -0.32 -7.38
N ILE A 189 -6.09 -1.45 -7.39
CA ILE A 189 -4.65 -1.46 -7.65
C ILE A 189 -4.36 -0.95 -9.07
N LEU A 190 -5.09 -1.42 -10.09
CA LEU A 190 -4.92 -0.98 -11.48
C LEU A 190 -5.19 0.52 -11.67
N GLN A 191 -6.24 1.07 -11.06
CA GLN A 191 -6.55 2.50 -11.16
C GLN A 191 -5.47 3.38 -10.52
N ARG A 192 -4.94 2.97 -9.36
CA ARG A 192 -3.83 3.65 -8.69
C ARG A 192 -2.54 3.55 -9.50
N PHE A 193 -2.25 2.36 -10.01
CA PHE A 193 -1.09 2.11 -10.85
C PHE A 193 -1.10 2.96 -12.12
N LEU A 194 -2.25 3.04 -12.81
CA LEU A 194 -2.41 3.86 -13.99
C LEU A 194 -2.24 5.34 -13.66
N SER A 195 -2.88 5.84 -12.60
CA SER A 195 -2.86 7.28 -12.28
C SER A 195 -1.47 7.82 -11.90
N VAL A 196 -0.62 7.00 -11.31
CA VAL A 196 0.77 7.35 -11.01
C VAL A 196 1.65 7.27 -12.27
N ASN A 197 1.59 6.15 -13.00
CA ASN A 197 2.57 5.85 -14.05
C ASN A 197 2.09 6.22 -15.46
N ARG A 198 1.10 7.12 -15.61
CA ARG A 198 0.46 7.46 -16.91
C ARG A 198 1.47 7.70 -18.02
N LYS A 199 2.47 8.55 -17.76
CA LYS A 199 3.49 8.97 -18.74
C LYS A 199 4.31 7.80 -19.30
N LEU A 200 4.60 6.80 -18.47
CA LEU A 200 5.42 5.65 -18.84
C LEU A 200 4.60 4.55 -19.49
N ILE A 201 3.38 4.29 -18.98
CA ILE A 201 2.48 3.27 -19.52
C ILE A 201 2.06 3.60 -20.96
N ASP A 202 1.90 4.88 -21.30
CA ASP A 202 1.55 5.32 -22.67
C ASP A 202 2.60 4.90 -23.72
N GLN A 203 3.85 4.67 -23.30
CA GLN A 203 4.97 4.29 -24.18
C GLN A 203 5.16 2.77 -24.31
N LEU A 204 4.40 1.99 -23.52
CA LEU A 204 4.46 0.53 -23.51
C LEU A 204 3.39 -0.06 -24.41
N GLN A 205 3.77 -1.14 -25.10
CA GLN A 205 2.92 -1.88 -26.03
C GLN A 205 2.81 -3.33 -25.60
N LEU A 206 1.72 -3.97 -26.00
CA LEU A 206 1.46 -5.38 -25.71
C LEU A 206 2.31 -6.29 -26.61
N THR A 207 2.96 -7.29 -26.02
CA THR A 207 3.73 -8.30 -26.76
C THR A 207 2.88 -9.45 -27.30
N ARG A 208 1.70 -9.69 -26.71
CA ARG A 208 0.79 -10.79 -27.08
C ARG A 208 -0.64 -10.31 -27.20
N ASP A 209 -1.42 -11.06 -27.97
CA ASP A 209 -2.87 -10.87 -28.06
C ASP A 209 -3.53 -11.25 -26.75
N VAL A 210 -4.44 -10.40 -26.27
CA VAL A 210 -5.26 -10.66 -25.10
C VAL A 210 -6.69 -10.91 -25.56
N ALA A 211 -7.10 -12.18 -25.51
CA ALA A 211 -8.45 -12.59 -25.85
C ALA A 211 -9.39 -12.41 -24.64
N PHE A 212 -10.57 -11.83 -24.89
CA PHE A 212 -11.65 -11.70 -23.93
C PHE A 212 -12.86 -12.51 -24.40
N GLU A 213 -13.66 -13.05 -23.47
CA GLU A 213 -14.80 -13.92 -23.82
C GLU A 213 -15.96 -13.15 -24.44
N LYS A 214 -16.20 -11.90 -24.01
CA LYS A 214 -17.38 -11.09 -24.37
C LYS A 214 -17.03 -9.77 -25.07
N ARG A 215 -15.75 -9.54 -25.38
CA ARG A 215 -15.25 -8.32 -26.02
C ARG A 215 -14.25 -8.65 -27.10
N GLU A 216 -14.04 -7.68 -27.98
CA GLU A 216 -12.97 -7.74 -28.97
C GLU A 216 -11.61 -7.95 -28.28
N SER A 217 -10.83 -8.86 -28.83
CA SER A 217 -9.47 -9.12 -28.36
C SER A 217 -8.60 -7.90 -28.60
N VAL A 218 -7.76 -7.58 -27.62
CA VAL A 218 -6.75 -6.54 -27.78
C VAL A 218 -5.52 -7.16 -28.43
N ALA A 219 -5.25 -6.76 -29.67
CA ALA A 219 -4.14 -7.29 -30.46
C ALA A 219 -2.77 -6.83 -29.94
N ALA A 220 -1.74 -7.63 -30.21
CA ALA A 220 -0.34 -7.31 -29.99
C ALA A 220 0.02 -6.00 -30.71
N GLY A 221 0.91 -5.20 -30.09
CA GLY A 221 1.30 -3.88 -30.57
C GLY A 221 0.40 -2.73 -30.13
N GLN A 222 -0.80 -3.00 -29.62
CA GLN A 222 -1.63 -1.95 -29.01
C GLN A 222 -1.02 -1.41 -27.70
N PRO A 223 -1.30 -0.15 -27.32
CA PRO A 223 -0.76 0.43 -26.09
C PRO A 223 -1.30 -0.28 -24.86
N LEU A 224 -0.45 -0.55 -23.88
CA LEU A 224 -0.81 -1.25 -22.63
C LEU A 224 -1.98 -0.57 -21.87
N LYS A 225 -2.13 0.75 -22.07
CA LYS A 225 -3.22 1.55 -21.54
C LYS A 225 -4.63 1.08 -21.92
N SER A 226 -4.80 0.42 -23.07
CA SER A 226 -6.11 -0.03 -23.56
C SER A 226 -6.79 -1.04 -22.61
N LEU A 227 -6.01 -1.77 -21.79
CA LEU A 227 -6.53 -2.75 -20.85
C LEU A 227 -7.20 -2.13 -19.60
N PHE A 228 -6.78 -0.94 -19.17
CA PHE A 228 -7.25 -0.36 -17.92
C PHE A 228 -8.72 0.11 -17.94
N PRO A 229 -9.23 0.74 -19.03
CA PRO A 229 -10.65 1.02 -19.16
C PRO A 229 -11.52 -0.23 -19.06
N ILE A 230 -11.05 -1.37 -19.60
CA ILE A 230 -11.77 -2.64 -19.56
C ILE A 230 -11.93 -3.10 -18.10
N ALA A 231 -10.86 -3.03 -17.30
CA ALA A 231 -10.91 -3.37 -15.87
C ALA A 231 -11.86 -2.45 -15.07
N GLY A 232 -11.97 -1.17 -15.47
CA GLY A 232 -12.88 -0.20 -14.86
C GLY A 232 -14.35 -0.51 -15.12
N MET A 233 -14.68 -0.89 -16.37
CA MET A 233 -16.05 -1.23 -16.77
C MET A 233 -16.46 -2.62 -16.27
N GLU A 234 -15.55 -3.59 -16.34
CA GLU A 234 -15.78 -4.99 -16.01
C GLU A 234 -14.86 -5.45 -14.89
N GLN A 235 -15.26 -5.15 -13.65
CA GLN A 235 -14.44 -5.42 -12.47
C GLN A 235 -14.07 -6.90 -12.31
N HIS A 236 -14.92 -7.83 -12.76
CA HIS A 236 -14.65 -9.27 -12.70
C HIS A 236 -13.40 -9.70 -13.48
N MET A 237 -13.03 -8.96 -14.54
CA MET A 237 -11.84 -9.23 -15.36
C MET A 237 -10.57 -8.57 -14.80
N ALA A 238 -10.69 -7.65 -13.85
CA ALA A 238 -9.56 -6.90 -13.29
C ALA A 238 -8.40 -7.78 -12.75
N PRO A 239 -8.65 -8.93 -12.08
CA PRO A 239 -7.56 -9.80 -11.61
C PRO A 239 -6.75 -10.40 -12.75
N MET A 240 -7.42 -10.80 -13.83
CA MET A 240 -6.76 -11.31 -15.04
C MET A 240 -5.96 -10.20 -15.72
N ILE A 241 -6.55 -9.02 -15.91
CA ILE A 241 -5.88 -7.86 -16.49
C ILE A 241 -4.63 -7.48 -15.68
N LEU A 242 -4.71 -7.49 -14.34
CA LEU A 242 -3.56 -7.20 -13.49
C LEU A 242 -2.42 -8.22 -13.67
N SER A 243 -2.74 -9.51 -13.78
CA SER A 243 -1.73 -10.53 -14.05
C SER A 243 -1.06 -10.31 -15.42
N ILE A 244 -1.83 -9.94 -16.44
CA ILE A 244 -1.31 -9.62 -17.78
C ILE A 244 -0.41 -8.39 -17.73
N VAL A 245 -0.86 -7.31 -17.06
CA VAL A 245 -0.06 -6.08 -16.92
C VAL A 245 1.28 -6.38 -16.25
N LEU A 246 1.31 -7.14 -15.16
CA LEU A 246 2.56 -7.51 -14.50
C LEU A 246 3.44 -8.43 -15.36
N GLU A 247 2.85 -9.34 -16.14
CA GLU A 247 3.59 -10.19 -17.08
C GLU A 247 4.23 -9.36 -18.20
N GLU A 248 3.52 -8.38 -18.77
CA GLU A 248 4.08 -7.47 -19.78
C GLU A 248 5.16 -6.54 -19.18
N LEU A 249 4.97 -6.08 -17.95
CA LEU A 249 5.98 -5.30 -17.21
C LEU A 249 7.23 -6.12 -16.86
N GLY A 250 7.09 -7.45 -16.71
CA GLY A 250 8.20 -8.36 -16.49
C GLY A 250 9.06 -8.59 -17.73
N LYS A 251 8.43 -8.62 -18.92
CA LYS A 251 9.10 -8.83 -20.21
C LYS A 251 9.78 -7.58 -20.76
N GLN A 252 9.23 -6.40 -20.48
CA GLN A 252 9.79 -5.16 -21.02
C GLN A 252 11.13 -4.81 -20.36
N GLU A 253 12.02 -4.21 -21.15
CA GLU A 253 13.35 -3.80 -20.71
C GLU A 253 13.57 -2.29 -20.84
N LYS A 254 12.53 -1.52 -21.19
CA LYS A 254 12.64 -0.07 -21.40
C LYS A 254 12.80 0.68 -20.08
N PHE A 255 11.91 0.37 -19.12
CA PHE A 255 11.85 1.05 -17.83
C PHE A 255 12.06 0.06 -16.69
N PRO A 256 12.84 0.39 -15.67
CA PRO A 256 12.94 -0.46 -14.49
C PRO A 256 11.61 -0.41 -13.69
N VAL A 257 11.24 -1.54 -13.10
CA VAL A 257 9.98 -1.71 -12.35
C VAL A 257 10.27 -1.90 -10.87
N LEU A 258 9.58 -1.13 -10.02
CA LEU A 258 9.66 -1.24 -8.56
C LEU A 258 8.32 -1.75 -8.01
N LEU A 259 8.31 -2.97 -7.47
CA LEU A 259 7.18 -3.52 -6.73
C LEU A 259 7.41 -3.32 -5.24
N VAL A 260 6.51 -2.58 -4.58
CA VAL A 260 6.64 -2.22 -3.18
C VAL A 260 5.42 -2.71 -2.40
N VAL A 261 5.65 -3.46 -1.32
CA VAL A 261 4.58 -4.02 -0.48
C VAL A 261 4.86 -3.75 0.99
N ASP A 262 4.07 -2.88 1.60
CA ASP A 262 4.10 -2.67 3.04
C ASP A 262 3.23 -3.71 3.76
N GLU A 263 3.58 -4.00 5.02
CA GLU A 263 2.98 -5.07 5.84
C GLU A 263 3.06 -6.46 5.18
N PHE A 264 4.20 -6.73 4.52
CA PHE A 264 4.45 -7.91 3.70
C PHE A 264 4.14 -9.24 4.41
N GLN A 265 4.34 -9.29 5.73
CA GLN A 265 4.05 -10.47 6.55
C GLN A 265 2.60 -10.94 6.45
N ALA A 266 1.65 -10.03 6.23
CA ALA A 266 0.23 -10.36 6.15
C ALA A 266 -0.09 -11.33 5.00
N LEU A 267 0.71 -11.31 3.92
CA LEU A 267 0.55 -12.23 2.78
C LEU A 267 0.84 -13.70 3.16
N TYR A 268 1.60 -13.95 4.23
CA TYR A 268 1.98 -15.30 4.68
C TYR A 268 1.11 -15.80 5.84
N CYS A 269 0.23 -14.96 6.38
CA CYS A 269 -0.67 -15.33 7.46
C CYS A 269 -1.87 -16.16 6.97
N LYS A 270 -2.72 -16.59 7.90
CA LYS A 270 -4.03 -17.18 7.57
C LYS A 270 -4.96 -16.07 7.08
N THR A 271 -5.68 -16.28 5.98
CA THR A 271 -6.65 -15.29 5.49
C THR A 271 -7.97 -15.41 6.23
N GLU A 272 -8.75 -14.32 6.26
CA GLU A 272 -10.09 -14.30 6.83
C GLU A 272 -11.17 -14.80 5.84
N TYR A 273 -10.82 -14.90 4.56
CA TYR A 273 -11.70 -15.42 3.51
C TYR A 273 -12.09 -16.88 3.75
N ARG A 274 -13.31 -17.24 3.37
CA ARG A 274 -13.88 -18.60 3.58
C ARG A 274 -14.22 -19.29 2.26
N ASN A 275 -14.00 -20.59 2.19
CA ASN A 275 -14.49 -21.41 1.08
C ASN A 275 -15.96 -21.83 1.31
N GLN A 276 -16.53 -22.59 0.36
CA GLN A 276 -17.90 -23.13 0.44
C GLN A 276 -18.12 -24.06 1.66
N HIS A 277 -17.06 -24.65 2.19
CA HIS A 277 -17.07 -25.49 3.39
C HIS A 277 -16.78 -24.70 4.68
N TYR A 278 -16.82 -23.36 4.61
CA TYR A 278 -16.55 -22.45 5.72
C TYR A 278 -15.12 -22.56 6.31
N GLU A 279 -14.20 -23.17 5.58
CA GLU A 279 -12.78 -23.23 5.94
C GLU A 279 -12.07 -21.97 5.46
N HIS A 280 -11.03 -21.58 6.19
CA HIS A 280 -10.21 -20.45 5.76
C HIS A 280 -9.44 -20.77 4.49
N ILE A 281 -9.52 -19.85 3.54
CA ILE A 281 -8.72 -19.90 2.32
C ILE A 281 -7.26 -19.60 2.71
N LYS A 282 -6.32 -20.30 2.10
CA LYS A 282 -4.89 -20.02 2.30
C LYS A 282 -4.47 -18.86 1.40
N SER A 283 -3.51 -18.04 1.82
CA SER A 283 -3.14 -16.83 1.08
C SER A 283 -2.67 -17.11 -0.34
N TYR A 284 -1.95 -18.21 -0.56
CA TYR A 284 -1.52 -18.62 -1.89
C TYR A 284 -2.63 -19.22 -2.77
N HIS A 285 -3.86 -19.38 -2.26
CA HIS A 285 -5.04 -19.70 -3.08
C HIS A 285 -5.80 -18.43 -3.52
N LEU A 286 -5.47 -17.27 -2.95
CA LEU A 286 -5.96 -15.98 -3.42
C LEU A 286 -5.06 -15.48 -4.54
N SER A 287 -5.65 -14.98 -5.63
CA SER A 287 -4.91 -14.49 -6.81
C SER A 287 -3.91 -13.37 -6.51
N LEU A 288 -4.31 -12.32 -5.77
CA LEU A 288 -3.46 -11.15 -5.52
C LEU A 288 -2.30 -11.45 -4.56
N PRO A 289 -2.52 -12.00 -3.33
CA PRO A 289 -1.40 -12.35 -2.45
C PRO A 289 -0.42 -13.30 -3.12
N ARG A 290 -0.93 -14.28 -3.87
CA ARG A 290 -0.09 -15.21 -4.61
C ARG A 290 0.75 -14.51 -5.67
N LEU A 291 0.16 -13.64 -6.48
CA LEU A 291 0.87 -12.86 -7.50
C LEU A 291 2.04 -12.08 -6.87
N LEU A 292 1.80 -11.40 -5.74
CA LEU A 292 2.85 -10.65 -5.03
C LEU A 292 3.94 -11.55 -4.45
N MET A 293 3.56 -12.68 -3.84
CA MET A 293 4.51 -13.67 -3.31
C MET A 293 5.34 -14.31 -4.44
N GLU A 294 4.76 -14.55 -5.61
CA GLU A 294 5.45 -15.08 -6.78
C GLU A 294 6.51 -14.09 -7.27
N TYR A 295 6.20 -12.79 -7.40
CA TYR A 295 7.21 -11.78 -7.77
C TYR A 295 8.28 -11.58 -6.68
N ALA A 296 7.88 -11.61 -5.40
CA ALA A 296 8.82 -11.44 -4.29
C ALA A 296 9.80 -12.61 -4.14
N SER A 297 9.35 -13.85 -4.34
CA SER A 297 10.21 -15.04 -4.38
C SER A 297 10.84 -15.28 -5.76
N GLY A 298 10.44 -14.50 -6.77
CA GLY A 298 10.54 -14.75 -8.22
C GLY A 298 10.60 -16.22 -8.59
N LYS A 299 9.68 -16.95 -7.96
CA LYS A 299 9.36 -18.30 -8.36
C LYS A 299 8.48 -18.26 -9.60
N ARG A 300 8.47 -19.39 -10.29
CA ARG A 300 7.52 -19.62 -11.38
C ARG A 300 6.10 -19.58 -10.82
N THR A 301 5.13 -19.36 -11.70
CA THR A 301 3.74 -19.67 -11.41
C THR A 301 3.60 -21.18 -11.27
N LEU A 302 4.11 -21.71 -10.16
CA LEU A 302 3.81 -23.06 -9.73
C LEU A 302 2.46 -22.94 -9.07
N ALA A 303 1.41 -23.26 -9.84
CA ALA A 303 0.20 -23.72 -9.21
C ALA A 303 0.63 -24.94 -8.41
N LEU A 304 0.86 -24.77 -7.10
CA LEU A 304 1.25 -25.85 -6.20
C LEU A 304 0.11 -26.88 -6.16
N TYR A 305 0.08 -27.75 -7.16
CA TYR A 305 -0.85 -28.84 -7.31
C TYR A 305 -0.14 -30.00 -8.01
N CYS A 306 0.07 -31.08 -7.27
CA CYS A 306 0.14 -32.41 -7.86
C CYS A 306 -0.91 -33.29 -7.16
N LYS A 307 -1.88 -33.81 -7.91
CA LYS A 307 -2.28 -35.23 -7.85
C LYS A 307 -2.04 -35.82 -9.26
N THR A 308 -2.15 -37.12 -9.54
CA THR A 308 -1.71 -37.72 -10.84
C THR A 308 -2.46 -39.03 -11.16
N GLU A 309 -2.27 -39.58 -12.38
CA GLU A 309 -2.96 -40.68 -13.13
C GLU A 309 -3.47 -41.95 -12.43
N TYR A 310 -3.30 -42.06 -11.13
CA TYR A 310 -3.86 -43.15 -10.36
C TYR A 310 -5.36 -42.95 -10.15
N ARG A 311 -6.05 -44.00 -9.75
CA ARG A 311 -7.52 -44.06 -9.75
C ARG A 311 -7.96 -44.73 -8.46
N ASN A 312 -9.12 -44.35 -7.93
CA ASN A 312 -9.61 -44.99 -6.71
C ASN A 312 -10.79 -45.92 -6.97
N GLN A 313 -11.05 -46.73 -5.96
CA GLN A 313 -12.08 -47.77 -5.88
C GLN A 313 -13.51 -47.18 -5.91
N HIS A 314 -13.60 -45.84 -5.93
CA HIS A 314 -14.81 -45.05 -6.02
C HIS A 314 -15.01 -44.44 -7.42
N TYR A 315 -14.22 -44.86 -8.43
CA TYR A 315 -14.30 -44.38 -9.83
C TYR A 315 -13.95 -42.88 -10.03
N GLU A 316 -13.28 -42.24 -9.06
CA GLU A 316 -12.81 -40.87 -9.20
C GLU A 316 -11.36 -40.81 -9.69
N HIS A 317 -11.13 -39.92 -10.65
CA HIS A 317 -9.78 -39.61 -11.11
C HIS A 317 -8.99 -38.88 -10.01
N ILE A 318 -7.66 -39.00 -10.03
CA ILE A 318 -6.72 -38.37 -9.08
C ILE A 318 -6.02 -37.16 -9.73
N LYS A 319 -6.30 -35.92 -9.26
CA LYS A 319 -6.16 -34.60 -9.95
C LYS A 319 -4.75 -34.03 -10.16
N SER A 320 -4.08 -34.25 -11.29
CA SER A 320 -2.98 -33.37 -11.73
C SER A 320 -3.35 -31.97 -12.12
N TYR A 321 -4.63 -31.58 -12.15
CA TYR A 321 -5.69 -31.71 -13.17
C TYR A 321 -5.97 -33.02 -13.96
N HIS A 322 -5.11 -34.05 -13.93
CA HIS A 322 -5.29 -35.53 -14.08
C HIS A 322 -4.23 -36.22 -14.98
N LEU A 323 -3.48 -35.46 -15.78
CA LEU A 323 -2.25 -35.87 -16.47
C LEU A 323 -1.25 -34.71 -16.49
N SER A 324 0.02 -34.97 -16.17
CA SER A 324 0.97 -33.94 -15.73
C SER A 324 1.63 -33.14 -16.86
N LEU A 325 1.88 -33.70 -18.04
CA LEU A 325 2.85 -33.12 -18.98
C LEU A 325 2.41 -31.83 -19.71
N PRO A 326 1.22 -31.70 -20.33
CA PRO A 326 0.92 -30.53 -21.18
C PRO A 326 0.73 -29.22 -20.42
N ARG A 327 0.12 -29.25 -19.23
CA ARG A 327 -0.03 -28.03 -18.41
C ARG A 327 1.17 -27.80 -17.49
N LEU A 328 1.95 -28.82 -17.13
CA LEU A 328 3.31 -28.59 -16.62
C LEU A 328 4.18 -27.95 -17.69
N LEU A 329 4.04 -28.32 -18.97
CA LEU A 329 4.70 -27.65 -20.11
C LEU A 329 4.21 -26.22 -20.29
N MET A 330 2.91 -25.93 -20.18
CA MET A 330 2.38 -24.56 -20.30
C MET A 330 2.74 -23.69 -19.09
N GLU A 331 2.78 -24.25 -17.87
CA GLU A 331 3.28 -23.56 -16.67
C GLU A 331 4.82 -23.43 -16.69
N TYR A 332 5.54 -24.39 -17.29
CA TYR A 332 6.97 -24.28 -17.56
C TYR A 332 7.26 -23.21 -18.61
N ALA A 333 6.40 -23.12 -19.63
CA ALA A 333 6.42 -22.08 -20.65
C ALA A 333 5.99 -20.72 -20.08
N SER A 334 5.19 -20.66 -19.01
CA SER A 334 4.76 -19.41 -18.37
C SER A 334 5.91 -18.69 -17.64
N GLY A 335 7.10 -19.30 -17.57
CA GLY A 335 8.32 -18.64 -17.11
C GLY A 335 8.36 -18.35 -15.60
N LYS A 336 9.49 -17.81 -15.14
CA LYS A 336 9.61 -17.28 -13.77
C LYS A 336 8.92 -15.92 -13.72
N ARG A 337 8.18 -15.62 -12.66
CA ARG A 337 7.66 -14.26 -12.42
C ARG A 337 8.80 -13.38 -11.91
N THR A 338 9.60 -12.93 -12.85
CA THR A 338 10.75 -12.04 -12.62
C THR A 338 10.58 -10.79 -13.47
N LEU A 339 11.16 -9.69 -13.00
CA LEU A 339 11.27 -8.46 -13.77
C LEU A 339 12.66 -8.46 -14.40
N ASN A 340 12.76 -8.22 -15.71
CA ASN A 340 14.07 -8.16 -16.39
C ASN A 340 14.94 -7.03 -15.85
N ARG A 341 14.32 -5.90 -15.48
CA ARG A 341 14.97 -4.74 -14.85
C ARG A 341 14.13 -4.25 -13.70
N GLY A 342 14.67 -4.28 -12.48
CA GLY A 342 13.97 -3.72 -11.32
C GLY A 342 14.17 -4.46 -10.00
N ALA A 343 13.34 -4.10 -9.02
CA ALA A 343 13.46 -4.59 -7.65
C ALA A 343 12.10 -4.84 -7.01
N VAL A 344 12.09 -5.73 -6.01
CA VAL A 344 10.95 -5.94 -5.12
C VAL A 344 11.35 -5.52 -3.71
N LEU A 345 10.58 -4.60 -3.13
CA LEU A 345 10.78 -4.12 -1.76
C LEU A 345 9.56 -4.48 -0.90
N GLY A 346 9.79 -5.23 0.18
CA GLY A 346 8.80 -5.52 1.21
C GLY A 346 9.17 -4.87 2.53
N ALA A 347 8.21 -4.56 3.38
CA ALA A 347 8.46 -4.13 4.76
C ALA A 347 7.61 -4.93 5.72
N ILE A 348 8.22 -5.37 6.82
CA ILE A 348 7.53 -6.09 7.88
C ILE A 348 7.00 -5.10 8.89
N SER A 349 5.74 -5.26 9.24
CA SER A 349 5.12 -4.50 10.31
C SER A 349 4.82 -5.39 11.52
N SER A 350 5.35 -5.02 12.68
CA SER A 350 5.02 -5.66 13.96
C SER A 350 3.87 -4.95 14.69
N SER A 351 3.30 -3.88 14.11
CA SER A 351 2.20 -3.14 14.75
C SER A 351 0.86 -3.87 14.67
N ILE A 352 0.69 -4.75 13.66
CA ILE A 352 -0.55 -5.48 13.45
C ILE A 352 -0.45 -6.86 14.09
N THR A 353 -1.11 -7.04 15.23
CA THR A 353 -1.12 -8.28 16.00
C THR A 353 -1.98 -9.38 15.36
N GLN A 354 -2.97 -9.01 14.55
CA GLN A 354 -3.84 -9.96 13.83
C GLN A 354 -3.08 -10.78 12.78
N TYR A 355 -2.02 -10.20 12.21
CA TYR A 355 -1.22 -10.78 11.14
C TYR A 355 0.25 -10.88 11.60
N PRO A 356 0.55 -11.77 12.58
CA PRO A 356 1.88 -11.89 13.13
C PRO A 356 2.85 -12.50 12.11
N LEU A 357 4.13 -12.23 12.30
CA LEU A 357 5.18 -12.79 11.46
C LEU A 357 5.21 -14.32 11.59
N GLY A 358 4.89 -15.03 10.50
CA GLY A 358 4.86 -16.48 10.45
C GLY A 358 6.25 -17.12 10.63
N PRO A 359 6.33 -18.36 11.15
CA PRO A 359 7.60 -19.06 11.36
C PRO A 359 8.37 -19.25 10.05
N GLU A 360 7.69 -19.37 8.91
CA GLU A 360 8.31 -19.52 7.59
C GLU A 360 9.10 -18.27 7.19
N LEU A 361 8.56 -17.07 7.46
CA LEU A 361 9.26 -15.80 7.21
C LEU A 361 10.36 -15.56 8.23
N LYS A 362 10.13 -15.90 9.50
CA LYS A 362 11.17 -15.80 10.55
C LYS A 362 12.41 -16.61 10.20
N GLN A 363 12.21 -17.83 9.73
CA GLN A 363 13.28 -18.70 9.27
C GLN A 363 13.99 -18.14 8.04
N ALA A 364 13.24 -17.69 7.03
CA ALA A 364 13.82 -17.20 5.77
C ALA A 364 14.60 -15.89 5.93
N LEU A 365 14.18 -15.04 6.86
CA LEU A 365 14.81 -13.74 7.13
C LEU A 365 15.85 -13.81 8.25
N SER A 366 16.14 -15.02 8.77
CA SER A 366 17.09 -15.25 9.86
C SER A 366 16.82 -14.36 11.08
N LEU A 367 15.54 -14.12 11.40
CA LEU A 367 15.15 -13.22 12.50
C LEU A 367 15.14 -13.91 13.86
N ASP A 368 14.86 -15.21 13.90
CA ASP A 368 14.95 -16.03 15.10
C ASP A 368 16.08 -17.05 14.92
N GLU A 369 17.08 -17.00 15.80
CA GLU A 369 18.27 -17.87 15.72
C GLU A 369 17.93 -19.35 15.98
N HIS A 370 16.84 -19.64 16.70
CA HIS A 370 16.43 -21.00 17.05
C HIS A 370 14.93 -21.21 16.87
N LEU A 371 14.53 -21.60 15.65
CA LEU A 371 13.19 -22.13 15.43
C LEU A 371 13.11 -23.52 16.08
N ASN A 372 12.13 -23.73 16.98
CA ASN A 372 11.92 -25.04 17.61
C ASN A 372 11.67 -26.12 16.54
N PRO A 373 12.38 -27.28 16.56
CA PRO A 373 12.23 -28.34 15.55
C PRO A 373 10.80 -28.87 15.39
N TYR A 374 9.99 -28.76 16.44
CA TYR A 374 8.59 -29.20 16.45
C TYR A 374 7.60 -28.17 15.87
N THR A 375 8.05 -26.98 15.50
CA THR A 375 7.18 -25.98 14.88
C THR A 375 6.81 -26.42 13.46
N LYS A 376 5.50 -26.56 13.22
CA LYS A 376 5.00 -27.04 11.92
C LYS A 376 5.14 -25.96 10.86
N LEU A 377 6.13 -26.13 9.98
CA LEU A 377 6.32 -25.28 8.81
C LEU A 377 5.39 -25.69 7.66
N ARG A 378 4.70 -24.73 7.07
CA ARG A 378 3.85 -24.97 5.90
C ARG A 378 4.72 -24.93 4.64
N LYS A 379 4.99 -26.10 4.06
CA LYS A 379 5.80 -26.25 2.83
C LYS A 379 5.44 -25.26 1.72
N GLY A 380 4.14 -25.10 1.43
CA GLY A 380 3.69 -24.18 0.39
C GLY A 380 4.03 -22.71 0.65
N LEU A 381 4.07 -22.26 1.92
CA LEU A 381 4.49 -20.89 2.25
C LEU A 381 6.02 -20.77 2.29
N LEU A 382 6.70 -21.77 2.83
CA LEU A 382 8.18 -21.85 2.84
C LEU A 382 8.75 -21.76 1.42
N GLU A 383 8.03 -22.29 0.45
CA GLU A 383 8.42 -22.13 -0.94
C GLU A 383 8.42 -20.67 -1.38
N TYR A 384 7.39 -19.88 -1.04
CA TYR A 384 7.31 -18.47 -1.38
C TYR A 384 8.23 -17.57 -0.52
N THR A 385 8.99 -18.11 0.43
CA THR A 385 9.99 -17.34 1.18
C THR A 385 11.40 -17.50 0.61
N GLN A 386 11.61 -18.40 -0.36
CA GLN A 386 12.92 -18.60 -0.98
C GLN A 386 13.33 -17.40 -1.84
N GLY A 387 14.57 -16.96 -1.68
CA GLY A 387 15.14 -15.83 -2.44
C GLY A 387 14.73 -14.45 -1.92
N LEU A 388 14.13 -14.38 -0.72
CA LEU A 388 13.95 -13.13 0.00
C LEU A 388 15.25 -12.76 0.72
N GLU A 389 15.67 -11.51 0.60
CA GLU A 389 16.84 -11.01 1.29
C GLU A 389 16.43 -10.08 2.44
N PRO A 390 16.82 -10.39 3.70
CA PRO A 390 16.53 -9.53 4.82
C PRO A 390 17.39 -8.27 4.78
N LEU A 391 16.76 -7.11 4.92
CA LEU A 391 17.44 -5.84 5.10
C LEU A 391 17.09 -5.25 6.47
N ARG A 392 18.02 -5.29 7.41
CA ARG A 392 17.78 -4.83 8.78
C ARG A 392 17.87 -3.30 8.86
N VAL A 393 16.74 -2.66 9.15
CA VAL A 393 16.67 -1.23 9.42
C VAL A 393 17.10 -0.97 10.86
N PRO A 394 17.99 0.00 11.13
CA PRO A 394 18.39 0.35 12.49
C PRO A 394 17.18 0.78 13.32
N ASP A 395 17.06 0.15 14.50
CA ASP A 395 15.93 0.34 15.42
C ASP A 395 15.88 1.76 15.99
N LYS A 396 17.04 2.40 16.11
CA LYS A 396 17.23 3.74 16.68
C LYS A 396 17.64 4.73 15.59
N LEU A 397 17.17 5.95 15.72
CA LEU A 397 17.70 7.11 15.02
C LEU A 397 19.09 7.43 15.59
N GLU A 398 20.00 7.78 14.71
CA GLU A 398 21.27 8.38 15.13
C GLU A 398 21.02 9.83 15.58
N TYR A 399 21.95 10.39 16.36
CA TYR A 399 21.78 11.71 16.97
C TYR A 399 21.50 12.81 15.93
N ASP A 400 22.28 12.82 14.83
CA ASP A 400 22.10 13.78 13.74
C ASP A 400 20.74 13.60 13.03
N GLU A 401 20.28 12.35 12.87
CA GLU A 401 18.96 12.05 12.29
C GLU A 401 17.83 12.54 13.20
N ALA A 402 18.00 12.41 14.52
CA ALA A 402 17.03 12.88 15.52
C ALA A 402 16.98 14.41 15.58
N ILE A 403 18.13 15.10 15.48
CA ILE A 403 18.17 16.57 15.38
C ILE A 403 17.42 17.03 14.14
N ALA A 404 17.70 16.45 12.97
CA ALA A 404 17.01 16.82 11.74
C ALA A 404 15.50 16.55 11.81
N MET A 405 15.09 15.48 12.48
CA MET A 405 13.67 15.22 12.75
C MET A 405 13.08 16.33 13.62
N PHE A 406 13.73 16.68 14.74
CA PHE A 406 13.27 17.75 15.63
C PHE A 406 13.18 19.10 14.91
N GLU A 407 14.15 19.41 14.06
CA GLU A 407 14.15 20.63 13.25
C GLU A 407 12.96 20.72 12.29
N ILE A 408 12.50 19.61 11.71
CA ILE A 408 11.32 19.59 10.83
C ILE A 408 10.11 20.10 11.62
N TRP A 409 9.84 19.49 12.78
CA TRP A 409 8.67 19.84 13.60
C TRP A 409 8.79 21.25 14.20
N LYS A 410 10.01 21.69 14.53
CA LYS A 410 10.31 23.06 14.96
C LYS A 410 10.05 24.08 13.85
N LYS A 411 10.53 23.83 12.63
CA LYS A 411 10.36 24.73 11.46
C LYS A 411 8.89 24.87 11.06
N ASP A 412 8.10 23.83 11.25
CA ASP A 412 6.67 23.85 10.96
C ASP A 412 5.80 24.44 12.08
N ARG A 413 6.42 24.82 13.21
CA ARG A 413 5.72 25.33 14.41
C ARG A 413 4.60 24.38 14.89
N ALA A 414 4.83 23.08 14.73
CA ALA A 414 3.87 22.04 15.11
C ALA A 414 4.05 21.57 16.57
N LEU A 415 5.10 22.04 17.25
CA LEU A 415 5.37 21.77 18.66
C LEU A 415 4.59 22.74 19.56
N HIS A 416 4.08 22.23 20.68
CA HIS A 416 3.34 23.03 21.68
C HIS A 416 4.26 23.61 22.75
N SER A 417 5.29 22.86 23.12
CA SER A 417 6.35 23.31 24.02
C SER A 417 7.40 24.14 23.29
N GLU A 418 8.11 24.98 24.05
CA GLU A 418 9.23 25.72 23.51
C GLU A 418 10.34 24.75 23.05
N PRO A 419 10.87 24.93 21.82
CA PRO A 419 11.84 24.00 21.25
C PRO A 419 13.25 24.25 21.82
N THR A 420 13.47 23.79 23.05
CA THR A 420 14.74 23.82 23.79
C THR A 420 15.55 22.55 23.57
N ASP A 421 16.86 22.64 23.80
CA ASP A 421 17.76 21.48 23.72
C ASP A 421 17.47 20.46 24.83
N GLU A 422 17.03 20.93 26.00
CA GLU A 422 16.59 20.08 27.12
C GLU A 422 15.40 19.21 26.72
N LEU A 423 14.40 19.80 26.06
CA LEU A 423 13.22 19.08 25.55
C LEU A 423 13.64 18.03 24.52
N PHE A 424 14.55 18.39 23.60
CA PHE A 424 15.06 17.43 22.61
C PHE A 424 15.74 16.24 23.28
N LEU A 425 16.65 16.49 24.23
CA LEU A 425 17.38 15.45 24.95
C LEU A 425 16.45 14.57 25.80
N SER A 426 15.46 15.16 26.47
CA SER A 426 14.49 14.40 27.27
C SER A 426 13.69 13.45 26.39
N ILE A 427 13.11 13.94 25.29
CA ILE A 427 12.30 13.14 24.36
C ILE A 427 13.16 12.08 23.65
N TYR A 428 14.39 12.42 23.27
CA TYR A 428 15.30 11.45 22.65
C TYR A 428 15.66 10.30 23.63
N SER A 429 15.87 10.63 24.90
CA SER A 429 16.09 9.64 25.96
C SER A 429 14.85 8.79 26.22
N GLU A 430 13.67 9.40 26.34
CA GLU A 430 12.39 8.72 26.57
C GLU A 430 12.05 7.74 25.45
N SER A 431 12.22 8.18 24.20
CA SER A 431 11.97 7.34 23.02
C SER A 431 13.05 6.29 22.78
N SER A 432 14.19 6.37 23.50
CA SER A 432 15.38 5.54 23.26
C SER A 432 15.84 5.56 21.79
N GLY A 433 15.58 6.66 21.08
CA GLY A 433 15.84 6.84 19.65
C GLY A 433 14.82 6.17 18.70
N ASN A 434 13.72 5.59 19.17
CA ASN A 434 12.68 5.05 18.27
C ASN A 434 11.96 6.19 17.54
N ALA A 435 11.98 6.19 16.20
CA ALA A 435 11.46 7.30 15.41
C ALA A 435 9.97 7.60 15.64
N ARG A 436 9.13 6.56 15.74
CA ARG A 436 7.69 6.74 15.96
C ARG A 436 7.41 7.27 17.36
N ASP A 437 8.07 6.70 18.37
CA ASP A 437 7.81 7.07 19.75
C ASP A 437 8.42 8.46 20.05
N PHE A 438 9.51 8.86 19.38
CA PHE A 438 10.05 10.22 19.41
C PHE A 438 9.03 11.26 18.93
N VAL A 439 8.36 11.02 17.80
CA VAL A 439 7.38 11.96 17.23
C VAL A 439 6.03 11.88 17.95
N HIS A 440 5.39 10.70 17.96
CA HIS A 440 4.03 10.56 18.49
C HIS A 440 3.97 10.43 20.01
N GLY A 441 4.97 9.77 20.61
CA GLY A 441 5.05 9.55 22.05
C GLY A 441 5.71 10.71 22.81
N GLY A 442 6.51 11.52 22.11
CA GLY A 442 7.19 12.70 22.67
C GLY A 442 6.64 14.01 22.11
N LEU A 443 7.10 14.40 20.91
CA LEU A 443 6.84 15.73 20.34
C LEU A 443 5.36 16.09 20.26
N LEU A 444 4.52 15.17 19.79
CA LEU A 444 3.07 15.36 19.68
C LEU A 444 2.30 14.97 20.94
N ALA A 445 2.88 14.17 21.84
CA ALA A 445 2.20 13.75 23.07
C ALA A 445 2.01 14.90 24.06
N THR A 446 2.88 15.92 24.00
CA THR A 446 2.72 17.20 24.72
C THR A 446 1.39 17.92 24.43
N GLN A 447 0.60 17.47 23.44
CA GLN A 447 -0.75 17.95 23.16
C GLN A 447 -1.82 17.50 24.16
N ASN A 448 -1.58 16.41 24.90
CA ASN A 448 -2.60 15.77 25.76
C ASN A 448 -2.43 16.07 27.26
N SER A 449 -1.43 16.86 27.64
CA SER A 449 -1.23 17.40 28.99
C SER A 449 -1.67 18.85 29.03
#